data_AF-A0A510HJN3-F1
#
_entry.id   AF-A0A510HJN3-F1
#
_cell.length_a   1.000
_cell.length_b   1.000
_cell.length_c   1.000
_cell.angle_alpha   90.00
_cell.angle_beta   90.00
_cell.angle_gamma   90.00
#
_symmetry.space_group_name_H-M   'P 1'
#
loop_
_entity.id
_entity.type
_entity.pdbx_description
1 polymer ?
#
loop_
_entity_poly.entity_id
_entity_poly.type
_entity_poly.pdbx_seq_one_letter_code
_entity_poly.pdbx_strand_id
1 'polypeptide(L)'
;MDVLVLIDRLEELVEEARSFPGFGNTAMIDRDAAFDIIDQMRQTIPEELKQARWIVKERQAMLDEARSESDRIIRMAQEEAERITSEEEILKRAEKRSAEIMEEARRREREIRLGAEDYADEVLANLEENLARLLEAVQRGRSKLQGVQEEQ
;
A
#
# COMPACT_ATOMS: atom_id res chain seq x y z
N MET A 1 -29.82 -44.15 -11.10
CA MET A 1 -29.28 -44.81 -12.31
C MET A 1 -29.15 -43.69 -13.32
N ASP A 2 -27.98 -43.48 -13.90
CA ASP A 2 -27.75 -42.38 -14.84
C ASP A 2 -28.75 -42.50 -16.01
N VAL A 3 -29.29 -41.38 -16.48
CA VAL A 3 -30.18 -41.35 -17.64
C VAL A 3 -29.52 -42.01 -18.85
N LEU A 4 -28.21 -41.89 -19.01
CA LEU A 4 -27.45 -42.56 -20.08
C LEU A 4 -27.56 -44.09 -19.98
N VAL A 5 -27.46 -44.65 -18.78
CA VAL A 5 -27.60 -46.11 -18.56
C VAL A 5 -29.02 -46.58 -18.88
N LEU A 6 -30.03 -45.73 -18.63
CA LEU A 6 -31.41 -46.03 -19.02
C LEU A 6 -31.61 -45.94 -20.55
N ILE A 7 -30.89 -45.06 -21.23
CA ILE A 7 -30.89 -44.96 -22.70
C ILE A 7 -30.26 -46.22 -23.28
N ASP A 8 -29.08 -46.60 -22.81
CA ASP A 8 -28.36 -47.79 -23.27
C ASP A 8 -29.21 -49.05 -23.08
N ARG A 9 -29.91 -49.17 -21.94
CA ARG A 9 -30.81 -50.30 -21.69
C ARG A 9 -32.06 -50.31 -22.58
N LEU A 10 -32.58 -49.13 -22.93
CA LEU A 10 -33.68 -49.03 -23.88
C LEU A 10 -33.21 -49.38 -25.31
N GLU A 11 -31.99 -49.00 -25.66
CA GLU A 11 -31.34 -49.34 -26.93
C GLU A 11 -31.13 -50.86 -27.04
N GLU A 12 -30.56 -51.49 -26.02
CA GLU A 12 -30.43 -52.96 -25.92
C GLU A 12 -31.79 -53.67 -26.07
N LEU A 13 -32.83 -53.18 -25.39
CA LEU A 13 -34.18 -53.73 -25.46
C LEU A 13 -34.78 -53.63 -26.89
N VAL A 14 -34.42 -52.61 -27.64
CA VAL A 14 -34.84 -52.43 -29.04
C VAL A 14 -34.00 -53.30 -29.99
N GLU A 15 -32.71 -53.48 -29.72
CA GLU A 15 -31.81 -54.33 -30.52
C GLU A 15 -32.13 -55.83 -30.37
N GLU A 16 -32.47 -56.29 -29.17
CA GLU A 16 -32.83 -57.69 -28.88
C GLU A 16 -34.26 -58.06 -29.33
N ALA A 17 -35.03 -57.07 -29.77
CA ALA A 17 -36.42 -57.24 -30.15
C ALA A 17 -36.56 -58.19 -31.34
N ARG A 18 -37.43 -59.20 -31.20
CA ARG A 18 -37.57 -60.26 -32.21
C ARG A 18 -38.30 -59.74 -33.44
N SER A 19 -37.67 -59.77 -34.62
CA SER A 19 -38.32 -59.35 -35.87
C SER A 19 -39.51 -60.26 -36.21
N PHE A 20 -40.62 -59.65 -36.61
CA PHE A 20 -41.83 -60.38 -36.95
C PHE A 20 -41.82 -60.81 -38.44
N PRO A 21 -41.94 -62.11 -38.78
CA PRO A 21 -41.86 -62.57 -40.16
C PRO A 21 -42.93 -61.95 -41.06
N GLY A 22 -42.52 -61.37 -42.19
CA GLY A 22 -43.41 -60.72 -43.15
C GLY A 22 -43.69 -59.23 -42.87
N PHE A 23 -43.22 -58.68 -41.74
CA PHE A 23 -43.39 -57.27 -41.37
C PHE A 23 -42.02 -56.59 -41.19
N GLY A 24 -41.38 -56.28 -42.32
CA GLY A 24 -40.09 -55.58 -42.47
C GLY A 24 -39.40 -55.07 -41.19
N ASN A 25 -39.46 -53.76 -40.94
CA ASN A 25 -38.78 -53.05 -39.83
C ASN A 25 -39.58 -53.06 -38.51
N THR A 26 -40.35 -54.12 -38.24
CA THR A 26 -41.18 -54.21 -37.03
C THR A 26 -40.68 -55.36 -36.16
N ALA A 27 -40.37 -55.04 -34.91
CA ALA A 27 -39.91 -55.99 -33.92
C ALA A 27 -40.88 -56.05 -32.74
N MET A 28 -41.01 -57.24 -32.14
CA MET A 28 -41.82 -57.46 -30.95
C MET A 28 -40.99 -57.11 -29.72
N ILE A 29 -41.43 -56.08 -29.00
CA ILE A 29 -40.79 -55.55 -27.79
C ILE A 29 -41.70 -55.82 -26.59
N ASP A 30 -41.10 -56.15 -25.45
CA ASP A 30 -41.82 -56.19 -24.18
C ASP A 30 -42.23 -54.76 -23.78
N ARG A 31 -43.54 -54.53 -23.84
CA ARG A 31 -44.14 -53.23 -23.58
C ARG A 31 -43.96 -52.78 -22.14
N ASP A 32 -44.04 -53.71 -21.19
CA ASP A 32 -43.97 -53.39 -19.76
C ASP A 32 -42.53 -53.01 -19.40
N ALA A 33 -41.56 -53.78 -19.89
CA ALA A 33 -40.13 -53.46 -19.71
C ALA A 33 -39.73 -52.11 -20.35
N ALA A 34 -40.26 -51.79 -21.53
CA ALA A 34 -40.02 -50.50 -22.17
C ALA A 34 -40.62 -49.32 -21.37
N PHE A 35 -41.85 -49.47 -20.86
CA PHE A 35 -42.48 -48.42 -20.05
C PHE A 35 -41.79 -48.24 -18.70
N ASP A 36 -41.30 -49.31 -18.07
CA ASP A 36 -40.53 -49.21 -16.82
C ASP A 36 -39.26 -48.37 -17.00
N ILE A 37 -38.54 -48.56 -18.10
CA ILE A 37 -37.34 -47.76 -18.41
C ILE A 37 -37.72 -46.30 -18.66
N ILE A 38 -38.78 -46.06 -19.44
CA ILE A 38 -39.29 -44.70 -19.71
C ILE A 38 -39.71 -43.99 -18.42
N ASP A 39 -40.40 -44.68 -17.51
CA ASP A 39 -40.84 -44.08 -16.25
C ASP A 39 -39.66 -43.81 -15.30
N GLN A 40 -38.64 -44.66 -15.28
CA GLN A 40 -37.39 -44.39 -14.57
C GLN A 40 -36.64 -43.18 -15.14
N MET A 41 -36.62 -43.02 -16.47
CA MET A 41 -36.05 -41.83 -17.12
C MET A 41 -36.84 -40.57 -16.76
N ARG A 42 -38.17 -40.64 -16.79
CA ARG A 42 -39.06 -39.52 -16.42
C ARG A 42 -38.90 -39.09 -14.97
N GLN A 43 -38.51 -39.99 -14.08
CA GLN A 43 -38.22 -39.67 -12.68
C GLN A 43 -36.81 -39.10 -12.50
N THR A 44 -35.83 -39.58 -13.26
CA THR A 44 -34.41 -39.23 -13.06
C THR A 44 -34.00 -37.94 -13.79
N ILE A 45 -34.43 -37.75 -15.04
CA ILE A 45 -34.09 -36.57 -15.87
C ILE A 45 -34.38 -35.23 -15.17
N PRO A 46 -35.56 -35.03 -14.53
CA PRO A 46 -35.88 -33.75 -13.89
C PRO A 46 -34.91 -33.37 -12.77
N GLU A 47 -34.43 -34.35 -12.00
CA GLU A 47 -33.51 -34.14 -10.88
C GLU A 47 -32.11 -33.80 -11.37
N GLU A 48 -31.58 -34.52 -12.36
CA GLU A 48 -30.27 -34.21 -12.97
C GLU A 48 -30.27 -32.82 -13.62
N LEU A 49 -31.35 -32.46 -14.32
CA LEU A 49 -31.49 -31.13 -14.93
C LEU A 49 -31.58 -30.02 -13.86
N LYS A 50 -32.21 -30.30 -12.70
CA LYS A 50 -32.25 -29.38 -11.56
C LYS A 50 -30.86 -29.19 -10.95
N GLN A 51 -30.10 -30.28 -10.78
CA GLN A 51 -28.72 -30.22 -10.31
C GLN A 51 -27.82 -29.44 -11.27
N ALA A 52 -27.90 -29.71 -12.57
CA ALA A 52 -27.14 -28.98 -13.58
C ALA A 52 -27.43 -27.46 -13.55
N ARG A 53 -28.71 -27.08 -13.47
CA ARG A 53 -29.10 -25.66 -13.32
C ARG A 53 -28.58 -25.04 -12.02
N TRP A 54 -28.60 -25.79 -10.92
CA TRP A 54 -28.07 -25.33 -9.65
C TRP A 54 -26.55 -25.10 -9.73
N ILE A 55 -25.79 -26.04 -10.29
CA ILE A 55 -24.34 -25.92 -10.49
C ILE A 55 -23.99 -24.67 -11.31
N VAL A 56 -24.71 -24.42 -12.41
CA VAL A 56 -24.49 -23.23 -13.25
C VAL A 56 -24.76 -21.95 -12.46
N LYS A 57 -25.85 -21.92 -11.68
CA LYS A 57 -26.19 -20.77 -10.83
C LYS A 57 -25.14 -20.53 -9.75
N GLU A 58 -24.69 -21.58 -9.08
CA GLU A 58 -23.69 -21.49 -8.01
C GLU A 58 -22.34 -21.01 -8.55
N ARG A 59 -21.92 -21.54 -9.71
CA ARG A 59 -20.72 -21.07 -10.41
C ARG A 59 -20.82 -19.59 -10.74
N GLN A 60 -21.97 -19.12 -11.22
CA GLN A 60 -22.17 -17.70 -11.53
C GLN A 60 -22.08 -16.84 -10.27
N ALA A 61 -22.72 -17.26 -9.18
CA ALA A 61 -22.65 -16.56 -7.90
C ALA A 61 -21.21 -16.47 -7.38
N MET A 62 -20.46 -17.57 -7.44
CA MET A 62 -19.05 -17.62 -7.05
C MET A 62 -18.18 -16.67 -7.90
N LEU A 63 -18.43 -16.61 -9.21
CA LEU A 63 -17.71 -15.68 -10.10
C LEU A 63 -18.02 -14.22 -9.79
N ASP A 64 -19.28 -13.90 -9.47
CA ASP A 64 -19.70 -12.54 -9.14
C ASP A 64 -19.12 -12.11 -7.77
N GLU A 65 -19.09 -13.02 -6.79
CA GLU A 65 -18.43 -12.78 -5.50
C GLU A 65 -16.93 -12.57 -5.67
N ALA A 66 -16.25 -13.42 -6.44
CA ALA A 66 -14.81 -13.28 -6.70
C ALA A 66 -14.47 -11.95 -7.41
N ARG A 67 -15.33 -11.49 -8.31
CA ARG A 67 -15.18 -10.17 -8.97
C ARG A 67 -15.35 -9.04 -7.97
N SER A 68 -16.40 -9.08 -7.14
CA SER A 68 -16.66 -8.07 -6.11
C SER A 68 -15.49 -7.97 -5.11
N GLU A 69 -14.95 -9.13 -4.69
CA GLU A 69 -13.81 -9.19 -3.80
C GLU A 69 -12.53 -8.66 -4.46
N SER A 70 -12.29 -9.01 -5.72
CA SER A 70 -11.16 -8.47 -6.49
C SER A 70 -11.23 -6.94 -6.60
N ASP A 71 -12.40 -6.41 -6.92
CA ASP A 71 -12.63 -4.97 -6.99
C ASP A 71 -12.42 -4.29 -5.63
N ARG A 72 -12.81 -4.95 -4.54
CA ARG A 72 -12.57 -4.47 -3.17
C ARG A 72 -11.08 -4.41 -2.86
N ILE A 73 -10.33 -5.47 -3.17
CA ILE A 73 -8.87 -5.53 -2.95
C ILE A 73 -8.17 -4.43 -3.75
N ILE A 74 -8.54 -4.24 -5.01
CA ILE A 74 -7.95 -3.20 -5.86
C ILE A 74 -8.19 -1.80 -5.28
N ARG A 75 -9.43 -1.50 -4.85
CA ARG A 75 -9.74 -0.22 -4.21
C ARG A 75 -8.92 0.01 -2.95
N MET A 76 -8.85 -0.98 -2.07
CA MET A 76 -8.05 -0.88 -0.84
C MET A 76 -6.56 -0.66 -1.14
N ALA A 77 -6.02 -1.34 -2.15
CA ALA A 77 -4.62 -1.17 -2.57
C ALA A 77 -4.36 0.24 -3.13
N GLN A 78 -5.31 0.81 -3.88
CA GLN A 78 -5.23 2.17 -4.40
C GLN A 78 -5.27 3.21 -3.26
N GLU A 79 -6.21 3.08 -2.33
CA GLU A 79 -6.31 3.97 -1.16
C GLU A 79 -5.03 3.94 -0.31
N GLU A 80 -4.46 2.75 -0.09
CA GLU A 80 -3.22 2.60 0.65
C GLU A 80 -2.01 3.20 -0.09
N ALA A 81 -1.93 3.02 -1.42
CA ALA A 81 -0.88 3.63 -2.23
C ALA A 81 -0.94 5.17 -2.19
N GLU A 82 -2.14 5.75 -2.25
CA GLU A 82 -2.36 7.20 -2.09
C GLU A 82 -1.92 7.68 -0.71
N ARG A 83 -2.27 6.93 0.36
CA ARG A 83 -1.86 7.24 1.73
C ARG A 83 -0.33 7.26 1.87
N ILE A 84 0.34 6.21 1.39
CA ILE A 84 1.81 6.11 1.44
C ILE A 84 2.47 7.25 0.66
N THR A 85 1.97 7.56 -0.53
CA THR A 85 2.51 8.65 -1.36
C THR A 85 2.38 10.00 -0.65
N SER A 86 1.22 10.25 -0.02
CA SER A 86 0.98 11.45 0.77
C SER A 86 1.94 11.56 1.97
N GLU A 87 2.16 10.46 2.68
CA GLU A 87 3.10 10.40 3.80
C GLU A 87 4.55 10.63 3.36
N GLU A 88 4.96 10.07 2.22
CA GLU A 88 6.30 10.30 1.64
C GLU A 88 6.49 11.76 1.24
N GLU A 89 5.48 12.41 0.64
CA GLU A 89 5.52 13.83 0.34
C GLU A 89 5.67 14.69 1.60
N ILE A 90 4.92 14.37 2.66
CA ILE A 90 5.00 15.07 3.95
C ILE A 90 6.41 14.91 4.54
N LEU A 91 6.95 13.70 4.52
CA LEU A 91 8.30 13.41 5.02
C LEU A 91 9.35 14.22 4.26
N LYS A 92 9.31 14.19 2.93
CA LYS A 92 10.25 14.93 2.07
C LYS A 92 10.17 16.45 2.31
N ARG A 93 8.97 16.99 2.50
CA ARG A 93 8.78 18.40 2.85
C ARG A 93 9.34 18.72 4.24
N ALA A 94 9.13 17.83 5.22
CA ALA A 94 9.66 17.99 6.56
C ALA A 94 11.20 17.94 6.59
N GLU A 95 11.81 17.01 5.86
CA GLU A 95 13.28 16.92 5.71
C GLU A 95 13.87 18.18 5.07
N LYS A 96 13.26 18.66 3.97
CA LYS A 96 13.68 19.91 3.34
C LYS A 96 13.59 21.09 4.32
N ARG A 97 12.47 21.21 5.03
CA ARG A 97 12.27 22.27 6.01
C ARG A 97 13.27 22.20 7.16
N SER A 98 13.58 20.99 7.63
CA SER A 98 14.60 20.75 8.64
C SER A 98 15.98 21.19 8.17
N ALA A 99 16.36 20.83 6.94
CA ALA A 99 17.62 21.26 6.34
C ALA A 99 17.73 22.80 6.24
N GLU A 100 16.67 23.47 5.80
CA GLU A 100 16.60 24.95 5.76
C GLU A 100 16.79 25.56 7.16
N ILE A 101 16.10 25.04 8.18
CA ILE A 101 16.22 25.51 9.56
C ILE A 101 17.66 25.32 10.08
N MET A 102 18.27 24.17 9.80
CA MET A 102 19.64 23.88 10.23
C MET A 102 20.66 24.79 9.53
N GLU A 103 20.47 25.08 8.25
CA GLU A 103 21.32 26.00 7.51
C GLU A 103 21.19 27.43 8.05
N GLU A 104 19.95 27.89 8.29
CA GLU A 104 19.70 29.21 8.87
C GLU A 104 20.29 29.32 10.28
N ALA A 105 20.12 28.30 11.13
CA ALA A 105 20.69 28.25 12.46
C ALA A 105 22.21 28.37 12.43
N ARG A 106 22.89 27.60 11.56
CA ARG A 106 24.34 27.68 11.36
C ARG A 106 24.79 29.04 10.83
N ARG A 107 23.99 29.69 9.97
CA ARG A 107 24.28 31.04 9.47
C ARG A 107 24.21 32.05 10.61
N ARG A 108 23.14 32.03 11.40
CA ARG A 108 22.95 32.92 12.56
C ARG A 108 24.02 32.69 13.62
N GLU A 109 24.39 31.44 13.89
CA GLU A 109 25.49 31.11 14.81
C GLU A 109 26.79 31.78 14.40
N ARG A 110 27.17 31.68 13.11
CA ARG A 110 28.38 32.34 12.60
C ARG A 110 28.30 33.86 12.72
N GLU A 111 27.16 34.44 12.38
CA GLU A 111 26.92 35.88 12.47
C GLU A 111 27.05 36.38 13.92
N ILE A 112 26.45 35.68 14.87
CA ILE A 112 26.55 36.01 16.31
C ILE A 112 28.00 35.87 16.79
N ARG A 113 28.71 34.80 16.40
CA ARG A 113 30.10 34.59 16.82
C ARG A 113 31.02 35.69 16.33
N LEU A 114 30.94 36.01 15.03
CA LEU A 114 31.74 37.09 14.45
C LEU A 114 31.41 38.44 15.09
N GLY A 115 30.13 38.77 15.26
CA GLY A 115 29.73 40.01 15.93
C GLY A 115 30.17 40.09 17.40
N ALA A 116 30.25 38.95 18.10
CA ALA A 116 30.76 38.90 19.46
C ALA A 116 32.30 39.07 19.53
N GLU A 117 33.03 38.51 18.55
CA GLU A 117 34.47 38.72 18.40
C GLU A 117 34.76 40.20 18.12
N ASP A 118 34.07 40.80 17.14
CA ASP A 118 34.21 42.22 16.79
C ASP A 118 33.92 43.14 18.00
N TYR A 119 32.84 42.84 18.74
CA TYR A 119 32.49 43.60 19.94
C TYR A 119 33.54 43.46 21.05
N ALA A 120 34.09 42.25 21.26
CA ALA A 120 35.12 42.03 22.25
C ALA A 120 36.40 42.80 21.91
N ASP A 121 36.80 42.81 20.64
CA ASP A 121 37.95 43.58 20.17
C ASP A 121 37.76 45.09 20.36
N GLU A 122 36.57 45.62 20.06
CA GLU A 122 36.24 47.04 20.30
C GLU A 122 36.33 47.40 21.79
N VAL A 123 35.79 46.55 22.66
CA VAL A 123 35.85 46.77 24.12
C VAL A 123 37.30 46.73 24.62
N LEU A 124 38.09 45.77 24.14
CA LEU A 124 39.51 45.63 24.52
C LEU A 124 40.35 46.80 24.01
N ALA A 125 40.13 47.26 22.78
CA ALA A 125 40.83 48.43 22.22
C ALA A 125 40.53 49.71 23.02
N ASN A 126 39.26 49.92 23.38
CA ASN A 126 38.87 51.05 24.25
C ASN A 126 39.52 50.95 25.64
N LEU A 127 39.62 49.74 26.20
CA LEU A 127 40.28 49.52 27.49
C LEU A 127 41.79 49.82 27.40
N GLU A 128 42.45 49.35 26.33
CA GLU A 128 43.87 49.59 26.07
C GLU A 128 44.17 51.09 26.00
N GLU A 129 43.38 51.85 25.24
CA GLU A 129 43.56 53.30 25.11
C GLU A 129 43.43 54.02 26.47
N ASN A 130 42.43 53.64 27.26
CA ASN A 130 42.23 54.21 28.60
C ASN A 130 43.38 53.89 29.54
N LEU A 131 43.87 52.64 29.53
CA LEU A 131 45.01 52.22 30.34
C LEU A 131 46.29 52.95 29.92
N ALA A 132 46.52 53.16 28.62
CA ALA A 132 47.67 53.92 28.11
C ALA A 132 47.66 55.35 28.63
N ARG A 133 46.50 56.04 28.59
CA ARG A 133 46.35 57.40 29.14
C ARG A 133 46.62 57.46 30.64
N LEU A 134 46.15 56.45 31.39
CA LEU A 134 46.39 56.36 32.84
C LEU A 134 47.88 56.11 33.16
N LEU A 135 48.53 55.21 32.42
CA LEU A 135 49.97 54.94 32.54
C LEU A 135 50.79 56.20 32.28
N GLU A 136 50.45 56.96 31.23
CA GLU A 136 51.12 58.21 30.90
C GLU A 136 50.95 59.26 32.01
N ALA A 137 49.75 59.34 32.61
CA ALA A 137 49.50 60.22 33.77
C ALA A 137 50.33 59.82 34.99
N VAL A 138 50.45 58.52 35.30
CA VAL A 138 51.29 58.00 36.38
C VAL A 138 52.77 58.29 36.12
N GLN A 139 53.26 58.07 34.89
CA GLN A 139 54.64 58.37 34.50
C GLN A 139 54.96 59.85 34.67
N ARG A 140 54.11 60.75 34.16
CA ARG A 140 54.26 62.20 34.38
C ARG A 140 54.29 62.56 35.87
N GLY A 141 53.44 61.95 36.68
CA GLY A 141 53.43 62.13 38.14
C GLY A 141 54.74 61.69 38.79
N ARG A 142 55.29 60.54 38.40
CA ARG A 142 56.58 60.04 38.90
C ARG A 142 57.75 60.93 38.49
N SER A 143 57.83 61.35 37.23
CA SER A 143 58.90 62.23 36.75
C SER A 143 58.93 63.57 37.47
N LYS A 144 57.75 64.16 37.78
CA LYS A 144 57.69 65.37 38.61
C LYS A 144 58.26 65.16 40.01
N LEU A 145 57.96 64.04 40.67
CA LEU A 145 58.48 63.74 42.00
C LEU A 145 60.01 63.51 42.00
N GLN A 146 60.55 62.90 40.94
CA GLN A 146 61.99 62.69 40.80
C GLN A 146 62.74 64.00 40.49
N GLY A 147 62.20 64.86 39.62
CA GLY A 147 62.80 66.18 39.33
C GLY A 147 62.83 67.11 40.54
N VAL A 148 61.87 66.98 41.47
CA VAL A 148 61.85 67.74 42.74
C VAL A 148 62.97 67.28 43.70
N GLN A 149 63.57 66.10 43.49
CA GLN A 149 64.70 65.61 44.30
C GLN A 149 66.08 66.09 43.82
N GLU A 150 66.20 66.63 42.59
CA GLU A 150 67.50 67.09 42.05
C GLU A 150 67.78 68.58 42.32
N GLU A 151 66.78 69.36 42.77
CA GLU A 151 66.92 70.81 43.06
C GLU A 151 67.13 71.15 44.56
N GLN A 152 67.52 70.18 45.40
CA GLN A 152 67.83 70.41 46.83
C GLN A 152 69.26 70.00 47.20
#